data_AF-A0A6G7Z965-F1
#
_entry.id   AF-A0A6G7Z965-F1
#
_cell.length_a   1.000
_cell.length_b   1.000
_cell.length_c   1.000
_cell.angle_alpha   90.00
_cell.angle_beta   90.00
_cell.angle_gamma   90.00
#
_symmetry.space_group_name_H-M   'P 1'
#
loop_
_entity.id
_entity.type
_entity.pdbx_description
1 polymer ?
#
loop_
_entity_poly.entity_id
_entity_poly.type
_entity_poly.pdbx_seq_one_letter_code
_entity_poly.pdbx_strand_id
1 'polypeptide(L)'
;MEALKKWISTKNGKIITGVVVVTLILGGITIAALLQNKSVDYQLEYVGKDNVNIVVEYGSSIKNEDITSKYVLKANGELVDTNKFTISVDSIKSDTVSYKMTDEQRLTMATADIFDLYEFHLALMNENGGGKPTKYEVKAFDGAKEIASTSFDVIVVDTVAPTIEGEAEIILNHDEPFDVTQYKAFDPVDGELPVTVLEGSGNVVDGSTIMKLSAVDQNDNQTIKEVKVTFKA
;
A
#
# COMPACT_ATOMS: atom_id res chain seq x y z
N MET A 1 -46.15 19.95 21.39
CA MET A 1 -45.83 18.89 22.37
C MET A 1 -47.08 18.30 23.05
N GLU A 2 -48.27 18.39 22.45
CA GLU A 2 -49.52 17.87 23.05
C GLU A 2 -50.17 16.70 22.30
N ALA A 3 -49.68 16.31 21.13
CA ALA A 3 -50.28 15.21 20.35
C ALA A 3 -49.78 13.80 20.75
N LEU A 4 -48.73 13.68 21.58
CA LEU A 4 -48.14 12.38 21.96
C LEU A 4 -48.59 11.85 23.35
N LYS A 5 -49.40 12.61 24.10
CA LYS A 5 -49.75 12.25 25.50
C LYS A 5 -51.03 11.42 25.67
N LYS A 6 -51.69 10.98 24.59
CA LYS A 6 -52.98 10.27 24.70
C LYS A 6 -52.92 8.75 24.56
N TRP A 7 -51.74 8.14 24.46
CA TRP A 7 -51.62 6.70 24.21
C TRP A 7 -51.29 5.84 25.43
N ILE A 8 -51.59 6.32 26.63
CA ILE A 8 -51.64 5.50 27.85
C ILE A 8 -52.86 5.95 28.67
N SER A 9 -54.01 5.33 28.41
CA SER A 9 -55.19 5.44 29.27
C SER A 9 -55.62 4.04 29.70
N THR A 10 -55.40 3.72 30.96
CA THR A 10 -55.84 2.47 31.58
C THR A 10 -57.24 2.65 32.17
N LYS A 11 -58.25 2.00 31.59
CA LYS A 11 -59.45 1.60 32.34
C LYS A 11 -59.20 0.19 32.87
N ASN A 12 -59.12 0.06 34.19
CA ASN A 12 -59.17 -1.21 34.96
C ASN A 12 -57.88 -2.02 35.12
N GLY A 13 -56.78 -1.38 35.51
CA GLY A 13 -55.80 -2.00 36.41
C GLY A 13 -55.04 -3.26 35.93
N LYS A 14 -54.98 -3.52 34.62
CA LYS A 14 -54.05 -4.51 34.04
C LYS A 14 -53.18 -3.81 33.01
N ILE A 15 -51.90 -3.64 33.33
CA ILE A 15 -50.86 -3.26 32.38
C ILE A 15 -50.61 -4.50 31.52
N ILE A 16 -51.25 -4.59 30.37
CA ILE A 16 -50.77 -5.51 29.33
C ILE A 16 -49.63 -4.77 28.66
N THR A 17 -48.41 -5.00 29.16
CA THR A 17 -47.16 -4.71 28.48
C THR A 17 -47.10 -5.59 27.24
N GLY A 18 -47.95 -5.28 26.26
CA GLY A 18 -48.01 -5.93 24.96
C GLY A 18 -46.91 -5.34 24.09
N VAL A 19 -45.71 -5.86 24.28
CA VAL A 19 -44.69 -6.14 23.27
C VAL A 19 -45.15 -5.78 21.83
N VAL A 20 -45.00 -4.52 21.48
CA VAL A 20 -44.61 -4.09 20.13
C VAL A 20 -43.43 -3.17 20.44
N VAL A 21 -42.24 -3.68 20.79
CA VAL A 21 -41.30 -4.23 19.79
C VAL A 21 -41.69 -3.81 18.38
N VAL A 22 -41.87 -2.49 18.19
CA VAL A 22 -41.44 -1.87 16.96
C VAL A 22 -39.96 -2.18 16.97
N THR A 23 -39.59 -3.14 16.13
CA THR A 23 -38.23 -3.57 15.85
C THR A 23 -37.45 -2.31 15.52
N LEU A 24 -36.90 -1.66 16.55
CA LEU A 24 -35.99 -0.51 16.51
C LEU A 24 -34.60 -1.00 16.07
N ILE A 25 -34.62 -1.83 15.03
CA ILE A 25 -33.50 -2.36 14.28
C ILE A 25 -33.81 -2.05 12.81
N LEU A 26 -34.12 -0.78 12.52
CA LEU A 26 -33.94 -0.21 11.19
C LEU A 26 -32.70 0.66 11.32
N GLY A 27 -31.69 0.36 10.50
CA GLY A 27 -30.28 0.72 10.71
C GLY A 27 -30.04 2.19 11.04
N GLY A 28 -29.24 2.45 12.08
CA GLY A 28 -28.52 3.71 12.33
C GLY A 28 -29.30 5.02 12.45
N ILE A 29 -30.59 5.09 12.14
CA ILE A 29 -31.34 6.34 12.14
C ILE A 29 -31.93 6.57 13.53
N THR A 30 -31.62 7.70 14.17
CA THR A 30 -32.35 8.12 15.37
C THR A 30 -33.81 8.33 15.00
N ILE A 31 -34.74 7.88 15.85
CA ILE A 31 -36.19 7.99 15.63
C ILE A 31 -36.61 9.42 15.19
N ALA A 32 -35.88 10.45 15.65
CA ALA A 32 -36.09 11.84 15.27
C ALA A 32 -35.87 12.15 13.77
N ALA A 33 -34.93 11.50 13.09
CA ALA A 33 -34.67 11.70 11.66
C ALA A 33 -35.73 11.01 10.78
N LEU A 34 -36.23 9.84 11.18
CA LEU A 34 -37.38 9.19 10.53
C LEU A 34 -38.67 10.02 10.63
N LEU A 35 -38.88 10.71 11.76
CA LEU A 35 -40.06 11.56 11.97
C LEU A 35 -40.01 12.91 11.23
N GLN A 36 -38.86 13.34 10.71
CA GLN A 36 -38.70 14.67 10.09
C GLN A 36 -38.66 14.67 8.55
N ASN A 37 -38.74 13.51 7.88
CA ASN A 37 -38.61 13.40 6.41
C ASN A 37 -37.37 14.13 5.85
N LYS A 38 -36.29 14.19 6.65
CA LYS A 38 -35.00 14.71 6.20
C LYS A 38 -34.21 13.56 5.57
N SER A 39 -33.65 13.79 4.38
CA SER A 39 -32.68 12.89 3.78
C SER A 39 -31.53 12.66 4.76
N VAL A 40 -31.13 11.40 4.94
CA VAL A 40 -29.93 11.06 5.69
C VAL A 40 -28.74 11.29 4.77
N ASP A 41 -27.78 12.11 5.19
CA ASP A 41 -26.52 12.33 4.49
C ASP A 41 -25.47 11.37 5.02
N TYR A 42 -25.03 10.42 4.20
CA TYR A 42 -24.02 9.44 4.56
C TYR A 42 -22.65 9.86 4.03
N GLN A 43 -21.63 9.80 4.87
CA GLN A 43 -20.26 10.19 4.53
C GLN A 43 -19.26 9.13 4.98
N LEU A 44 -18.35 8.75 4.07
CA LEU A 44 -17.19 7.92 4.39
C LEU A 44 -16.01 8.83 4.76
N GLU A 45 -15.44 8.60 5.93
CA GLU A 45 -14.29 9.36 6.42
C GLU A 45 -13.13 8.45 6.80
N TYR A 46 -11.92 8.85 6.45
CA TYR A 46 -10.70 8.20 6.89
C TYR A 46 -10.42 8.52 8.37
N VAL A 47 -10.07 7.51 9.15
CA VAL A 47 -9.75 7.59 10.58
C VAL A 47 -8.29 7.22 10.78
N GLY A 48 -7.41 8.06 10.25
CA GLY A 48 -5.99 8.04 10.52
C GLY A 48 -5.49 9.45 10.81
N LYS A 49 -4.30 9.54 11.41
CA LYS A 49 -3.63 10.83 11.64
C LYS A 49 -2.95 11.35 10.36
N ASP A 50 -2.80 10.49 9.36
CA ASP A 50 -1.90 10.68 8.22
C ASP A 50 -2.70 10.89 6.93
N ASN A 51 -2.01 11.11 5.81
CA ASN A 51 -2.62 11.10 4.50
C ASN A 51 -3.24 9.70 4.22
N VAL A 52 -4.42 9.67 3.61
CA VAL A 52 -5.08 8.42 3.20
C VAL A 52 -4.43 7.79 1.98
N ASN A 53 -3.69 8.61 1.22
CA ASN A 53 -2.95 8.15 0.06
C ASN A 53 -1.80 7.24 0.49
N ILE A 54 -1.55 6.19 -0.30
CA ILE A 54 -0.57 5.17 0.06
C ILE A 54 0.51 5.04 -1.02
N VAL A 55 1.72 4.73 -0.55
CA VAL A 55 2.82 4.27 -1.38
C VAL A 55 2.99 2.79 -1.12
N VAL A 56 3.09 1.99 -2.18
CA VAL A 56 3.14 0.53 -2.08
C VAL A 56 4.26 0.00 -2.95
N GLU A 57 4.93 -1.03 -2.45
CA GLU A 57 5.99 -1.70 -3.19
C GLU A 57 5.39 -2.58 -4.29
N TYR A 58 6.06 -2.66 -5.43
CA TYR A 58 5.66 -3.50 -6.55
C TYR A 58 5.44 -4.94 -6.10
N GLY A 59 4.38 -5.57 -6.62
CA GLY A 59 4.04 -6.96 -6.29
C GLY A 59 3.53 -7.16 -4.85
N SER A 60 3.45 -6.11 -4.04
CA SER A 60 2.89 -6.22 -2.69
C SER A 60 1.43 -6.63 -2.73
N SER A 61 1.09 -7.60 -1.89
CA SER A 61 -0.29 -7.97 -1.62
C SER A 61 -0.86 -7.06 -0.53
N ILE A 62 -1.91 -6.32 -0.85
CA ILE A 62 -2.61 -5.46 0.10
C ILE A 62 -4.00 -6.04 0.31
N LYS A 63 -4.35 -6.29 1.57
CA LYS A 63 -5.67 -6.78 1.93
C LYS A 63 -6.66 -5.63 1.93
N ASN A 64 -7.82 -5.83 1.30
CA ASN A 64 -8.88 -4.83 1.28
C ASN A 64 -9.36 -4.49 2.70
N GLU A 65 -9.30 -5.44 3.64
CA GLU A 65 -9.65 -5.25 5.05
C GLU A 65 -8.71 -4.24 5.76
N ASP A 66 -7.42 -4.23 5.40
CA ASP A 66 -6.43 -3.31 5.98
C ASP A 66 -6.68 -1.86 5.53
N ILE A 67 -7.31 -1.67 4.37
CA ILE A 67 -7.72 -0.35 3.86
C ILE A 67 -9.06 0.04 4.47
N THR A 68 -10.07 -0.80 4.30
CA THR A 68 -11.46 -0.52 4.71
C THR A 68 -11.61 -0.32 6.22
N SER A 69 -10.80 -0.98 7.04
CA SER A 69 -10.77 -0.78 8.50
C SER A 69 -10.34 0.62 8.93
N LYS A 70 -9.71 1.40 8.03
CA LYS A 70 -9.34 2.80 8.28
C LYS A 70 -10.43 3.78 7.92
N TYR A 71 -11.60 3.32 7.45
CA TYR A 71 -12.74 4.18 7.14
C TYR A 71 -13.90 3.97 8.09
N VAL A 72 -14.57 5.06 8.43
CA VAL A 72 -15.83 5.04 9.18
C VAL A 72 -16.94 5.68 8.36
N LEU A 73 -18.16 5.21 8.60
CA LEU A 73 -19.36 5.79 8.04
C LEU A 73 -19.99 6.73 9.07
N LYS A 74 -20.35 7.93 8.63
CA LYS A 74 -21.17 8.87 9.39
C LYS A 74 -22.50 9.10 8.72
N ALA A 75 -23.55 9.27 9.51
CA ALA A 75 -24.86 9.73 9.07
C ALA A 75 -25.16 11.07 9.72
N ASN A 76 -25.37 12.11 8.91
CA ASN A 76 -25.58 13.48 9.37
C ASN A 76 -24.49 13.97 10.36
N GLY A 77 -23.24 13.53 10.16
CA GLY A 77 -22.09 13.89 11.00
C GLY A 77 -21.90 13.03 12.26
N GLU A 78 -22.78 12.06 12.53
CA GLU A 78 -22.63 11.13 13.66
C GLU A 78 -22.14 9.75 13.18
N LEU A 79 -21.25 9.11 13.93
CA LEU A 79 -20.77 7.75 13.62
C LEU A 79 -21.93 6.76 13.63
N VAL A 80 -22.00 5.90 12.61
CA VAL A 80 -22.96 4.80 12.56
C VAL A 80 -22.29 3.45 12.78
N ASP A 81 -23.06 2.51 13.33
CA ASP A 81 -22.62 1.13 13.51
C ASP A 81 -22.36 0.47 12.16
N THR A 82 -21.08 0.26 11.85
CA THR A 82 -20.61 -0.30 10.57
C THR A 82 -20.97 -1.78 10.42
N ASN A 83 -21.40 -2.49 11.47
CA ASN A 83 -21.86 -3.89 11.34
C ASN A 83 -23.14 -4.03 10.50
N LYS A 84 -23.82 -2.92 10.20
CA LYS A 84 -25.03 -2.88 9.37
C LYS A 84 -24.76 -2.46 7.93
N PHE A 85 -23.52 -2.11 7.61
CA PHE A 85 -23.11 -1.62 6.31
C PHE A 85 -21.90 -2.41 5.82
N THR A 86 -21.66 -2.38 4.52
CA THR A 86 -20.45 -2.97 3.95
C THR A 86 -19.60 -1.86 3.37
N ILE A 87 -18.34 -1.79 3.78
CA ILE A 87 -17.33 -0.94 3.16
C ILE A 87 -16.47 -1.83 2.29
N SER A 88 -16.22 -1.40 1.05
CA SER A 88 -15.42 -2.15 0.09
C SER A 88 -14.54 -1.21 -0.72
N VAL A 89 -13.46 -1.78 -1.24
CA VAL A 89 -12.52 -1.17 -2.17
C VAL A 89 -12.18 -2.24 -3.20
N ASP A 90 -11.98 -1.83 -4.46
CA ASP A 90 -11.46 -2.74 -5.47
C ASP A 90 -10.04 -3.17 -5.09
N SER A 91 -9.65 -4.38 -5.50
CA SER A 91 -8.29 -4.85 -5.26
C SER A 91 -7.26 -3.89 -5.85
N ILE A 92 -6.34 -3.44 -5.01
CA ILE A 92 -5.24 -2.58 -5.45
C ILE A 92 -4.32 -3.39 -6.37
N LYS A 93 -4.08 -2.85 -7.56
CA LYS A 93 -3.11 -3.37 -8.52
C LYS A 93 -1.76 -2.74 -8.23
N SER A 94 -0.84 -3.54 -7.70
CA SER A 94 0.56 -3.20 -7.42
C SER A 94 1.52 -3.73 -8.50
N ASP A 95 0.99 -4.10 -9.67
CA ASP A 95 1.70 -4.73 -10.78
C ASP A 95 2.24 -3.74 -11.81
N THR A 96 2.18 -2.43 -11.51
CA THR A 96 2.59 -1.37 -12.43
C THR A 96 3.46 -0.37 -11.69
N VAL A 97 4.73 -0.23 -12.07
CA VAL A 97 5.64 0.78 -11.50
C VAL A 97 5.28 2.17 -12.03
N SER A 98 5.23 3.17 -11.14
CA SER A 98 4.72 4.50 -11.49
C SER A 98 5.78 5.47 -12.01
N TYR A 99 7.03 5.36 -11.54
CA TYR A 99 8.15 6.19 -11.99
C TYR A 99 9.50 5.59 -11.56
N LYS A 100 10.59 6.11 -12.14
CA LYS A 100 11.98 5.75 -11.84
C LYS A 100 12.63 6.80 -10.93
N MET A 101 13.40 6.37 -9.92
CA MET A 101 14.16 7.28 -9.04
C MET A 101 15.63 7.30 -9.41
N THR A 102 16.25 8.48 -9.42
CA THR A 102 17.72 8.60 -9.52
C THR A 102 18.40 8.15 -8.22
N ASP A 103 19.69 7.80 -8.29
CA ASP A 103 20.50 7.45 -7.11
C ASP A 103 20.45 8.52 -6.01
N GLU A 104 20.50 9.80 -6.38
CA GLU A 104 20.42 10.93 -5.44
C GLU A 104 19.05 10.98 -4.73
N GLN A 105 17.96 10.70 -5.45
CA GLN A 105 16.62 10.64 -4.88
C GLN A 105 16.47 9.44 -3.93
N ARG A 106 17.04 8.27 -4.28
CA ARG A 106 17.04 7.06 -3.44
C ARG A 106 17.77 7.29 -2.11
N LEU A 107 18.94 7.93 -2.17
CA LEU A 107 19.70 8.29 -0.98
C LEU A 107 18.96 9.30 -0.09
N THR A 108 18.24 10.25 -0.70
CA THR A 108 17.42 11.22 0.03
C THR A 108 16.26 10.52 0.77
N MET A 109 15.57 9.59 0.11
CA MET A 109 14.48 8.80 0.71
C MET A 109 14.92 8.04 1.97
N ALA A 110 16.13 7.46 1.97
CA ALA A 110 16.66 6.75 3.13
C ALA A 110 16.84 7.64 4.38
N THR A 111 16.78 8.96 4.22
CA THR A 111 16.92 9.95 5.30
C THR A 111 15.67 10.80 5.55
N ALA A 112 14.59 10.56 4.78
CA ALA A 112 13.33 11.29 4.91
C ALA A 112 12.51 10.78 6.11
N ASP A 113 11.70 11.65 6.71
CA ASP A 113 10.70 11.24 7.71
C ASP A 113 9.49 10.58 7.02
N ILE A 114 8.84 9.65 7.72
CA ILE A 114 7.80 8.76 7.19
C ILE A 114 6.58 9.54 6.67
N PHE A 115 6.27 10.69 7.28
CA PHE A 115 5.12 11.53 6.91
C PHE A 115 5.25 12.19 5.55
N ASP A 116 6.47 12.42 5.08
CA ASP A 116 6.75 13.06 3.79
C ASP A 116 6.83 12.05 2.65
N LEU A 117 6.67 10.75 2.91
CA LEU A 117 6.94 9.72 1.92
C LEU A 117 5.98 9.80 0.72
N TYR A 118 4.67 10.00 0.93
CA TYR A 118 3.73 10.13 -0.19
C TYR A 118 4.00 11.38 -1.04
N GLU A 119 4.17 12.53 -0.38
CA GLU A 119 4.44 13.81 -1.06
C GLU A 119 5.77 13.78 -1.81
N PHE A 120 6.79 13.14 -1.23
CA PHE A 120 8.07 12.89 -1.86
C PHE A 120 7.89 12.08 -3.16
N HIS A 121 7.20 10.94 -3.09
CA HIS A 121 6.97 10.10 -4.28
C HIS A 121 6.12 10.82 -5.35
N LEU A 122 5.13 11.61 -4.93
CA LEU A 122 4.30 12.41 -5.82
C LEU A 122 5.12 13.48 -6.56
N ALA A 123 6.02 14.17 -5.87
CA ALA A 123 6.89 15.18 -6.48
C ALA A 123 7.77 14.56 -7.58
N LEU A 124 8.42 13.42 -7.28
CA LEU A 124 9.31 12.75 -8.23
C LEU A 124 8.57 12.19 -9.45
N MET A 125 7.36 11.66 -9.25
CA MET A 125 6.51 11.21 -10.35
C MET A 125 6.21 12.35 -11.34
N ASN A 126 6.00 13.57 -10.83
CA ASN A 126 5.73 14.75 -11.66
C ASN A 126 6.98 15.20 -12.42
N GLU A 127 8.18 15.14 -11.81
CA GLU A 127 9.45 15.52 -12.43
C GLU A 127 9.83 14.63 -13.62
N ASN A 128 9.55 13.32 -13.54
CA ASN A 128 9.93 12.33 -14.56
C ASN A 128 9.02 12.28 -15.81
N GLY A 129 8.10 13.23 -15.97
CA GLY A 129 7.37 13.40 -17.24
C GLY A 129 5.97 12.78 -17.31
N GLY A 130 5.18 12.87 -16.24
CA GLY A 130 3.71 12.88 -16.34
C GLY A 130 2.96 11.66 -15.82
N GLY A 131 3.55 10.87 -14.92
CA GLY A 131 2.81 9.88 -14.14
C GLY A 131 1.75 10.56 -13.26
N LYS A 132 0.66 9.86 -12.96
CA LYS A 132 -0.33 10.29 -11.96
C LYS A 132 -0.56 9.12 -11.00
N PRO A 133 -0.80 9.40 -9.71
CA PRO A 133 -1.26 8.37 -8.80
C PRO A 133 -2.51 7.69 -9.36
N THR A 134 -2.64 6.40 -9.08
CA THR A 134 -3.84 5.66 -9.44
C THR A 134 -4.90 5.92 -8.37
N LYS A 135 -6.05 6.45 -8.78
CA LYS A 135 -7.17 6.69 -7.87
C LYS A 135 -7.96 5.40 -7.65
N TYR A 136 -8.21 5.07 -6.38
CA TYR A 136 -9.09 3.98 -5.95
C TYR A 136 -10.31 4.52 -5.21
N GLU A 137 -11.47 3.93 -5.46
CA GLU A 137 -12.71 4.30 -4.78
C GLU A 137 -12.98 3.36 -3.60
N VAL A 138 -13.38 3.96 -2.48
CA VAL A 138 -13.91 3.26 -1.31
C VAL A 138 -15.40 3.55 -1.24
N LYS A 139 -16.20 2.48 -1.17
CA LYS A 139 -17.66 2.55 -1.26
C LYS A 139 -18.31 1.90 -0.05
N ALA A 140 -19.32 2.58 0.48
CA ALA A 140 -20.18 2.06 1.53
C ALA A 140 -21.54 1.68 0.95
N PHE A 141 -22.04 0.53 1.38
CA PHE A 141 -23.28 -0.05 0.91
C PHE A 141 -24.25 -0.36 2.07
N ASP A 142 -25.53 -0.05 1.84
CA ASP A 142 -26.67 -0.58 2.59
C ASP A 142 -27.32 -1.68 1.73
N GLY A 143 -27.00 -2.94 2.03
CA GLY A 143 -27.29 -4.05 1.13
C GLY A 143 -26.63 -3.85 -0.23
N ALA A 144 -27.42 -3.76 -1.31
CA ALA A 144 -26.91 -3.55 -2.66
C ALA A 144 -26.82 -2.05 -3.06
N LYS A 145 -27.28 -1.14 -2.20
CA LYS A 145 -27.34 0.29 -2.51
C LYS A 145 -26.08 0.98 -2.04
N GLU A 146 -25.34 1.61 -2.96
CA GLU A 146 -24.28 2.56 -2.60
C GLU A 146 -24.90 3.76 -1.87
N ILE A 147 -24.39 4.06 -0.68
CA ILE A 147 -24.87 5.15 0.18
C ILE A 147 -23.84 6.25 0.37
N ALA A 148 -22.56 5.94 0.23
CA ALA A 148 -21.47 6.90 0.27
C ALA A 148 -20.26 6.34 -0.48
N SER A 149 -19.45 7.24 -1.02
CA SER A 149 -18.16 6.91 -1.62
C SER A 149 -17.15 8.01 -1.36
N THR A 150 -15.89 7.61 -1.36
CA THR A 150 -14.73 8.49 -1.30
C THR A 150 -13.60 7.86 -2.11
N SER A 151 -12.46 8.53 -2.21
CA SER A 151 -11.33 8.01 -2.97
C SER A 151 -10.01 8.36 -2.31
N PHE A 152 -8.99 7.56 -2.58
CA PHE A 152 -7.60 7.82 -2.23
C PHE A 152 -6.69 7.48 -3.40
N ASP A 153 -5.49 8.03 -3.35
CA ASP A 153 -4.48 7.84 -4.37
C ASP A 153 -3.47 6.77 -3.95
N VAL A 154 -3.02 5.97 -4.93
CA VAL A 154 -2.00 4.95 -4.77
C VAL A 154 -0.84 5.25 -5.70
N ILE A 155 0.37 5.23 -5.15
CA ILE A 155 1.61 5.24 -5.92
C ILE A 155 2.28 3.88 -5.72
N VAL A 156 2.57 3.20 -6.82
CA VAL A 156 3.30 1.93 -6.82
C VAL A 156 4.74 2.21 -7.22
N VAL A 157 5.68 1.76 -6.40
CA VAL A 157 7.12 1.96 -6.59
C VAL A 157 7.86 0.64 -6.54
N ASP A 158 9.04 0.62 -7.16
CA ASP A 158 9.96 -0.50 -7.09
C ASP A 158 11.25 -0.04 -6.39
N THR A 159 11.44 -0.53 -5.18
CA THR A 159 12.58 -0.25 -4.29
C THR A 159 13.42 -1.51 -4.02
N VAL A 160 13.03 -2.66 -4.57
CA VAL A 160 13.74 -3.92 -4.37
C VAL A 160 14.93 -3.98 -5.33
N ALA A 161 16.12 -4.26 -4.79
CA ALA A 161 17.31 -4.44 -5.62
C ALA A 161 17.41 -5.86 -6.20
N PRO A 162 18.07 -6.01 -7.37
CA PRO A 162 18.38 -7.32 -7.92
C PRO A 162 19.13 -8.21 -6.94
N THR A 163 19.01 -9.50 -7.10
CA THR A 163 19.87 -10.48 -6.43
C THR A 163 20.97 -10.94 -7.38
N ILE A 164 22.20 -11.16 -6.90
CA ILE A 164 23.31 -11.73 -7.70
C ILE A 164 23.66 -13.13 -7.19
N GLU A 165 23.31 -14.16 -7.96
CA GLU A 165 23.66 -15.55 -7.72
C GLU A 165 25.05 -15.89 -8.28
N GLY A 166 25.72 -16.85 -7.64
CA GLY A 166 27.08 -17.30 -7.97
C GLY A 166 27.96 -17.43 -6.71
N GLU A 167 29.11 -18.09 -6.87
CA GLU A 167 30.04 -18.38 -5.77
C GLU A 167 30.61 -17.09 -5.16
N ALA A 168 30.71 -17.04 -3.83
CA ALA A 168 31.31 -15.91 -3.12
C ALA A 168 32.85 -16.01 -3.06
N GLU A 169 33.39 -17.22 -3.24
CA GLU A 169 34.83 -17.46 -3.32
C GLU A 169 35.12 -18.38 -4.52
N ILE A 170 36.09 -18.01 -5.35
CA ILE A 170 36.56 -18.86 -6.45
C ILE A 170 38.08 -18.98 -6.45
N ILE A 171 38.55 -20.04 -7.06
CA ILE A 171 39.97 -20.34 -7.22
C ILE A 171 40.25 -20.46 -8.72
N LEU A 172 41.20 -19.65 -9.21
CA LEU A 172 41.62 -19.63 -10.60
C LEU A 172 43.09 -20.00 -10.69
N ASN A 173 43.51 -20.54 -11.83
CA ASN A 173 44.94 -20.62 -12.15
C ASN A 173 45.48 -19.20 -12.42
N HIS A 174 46.77 -18.96 -12.20
CA HIS A 174 47.38 -17.62 -12.31
C HIS A 174 46.98 -16.84 -13.58
N ASP A 175 46.89 -17.52 -14.72
CA ASP A 175 46.58 -16.90 -16.02
C ASP A 175 45.11 -17.08 -16.45
N GLU A 176 44.26 -17.64 -15.60
CA GLU A 176 42.85 -17.87 -15.90
C GLU A 176 42.03 -16.60 -15.60
N PRO A 177 41.30 -16.05 -16.59
CA PRO A 177 40.52 -14.84 -16.39
C PRO A 177 39.30 -15.11 -15.50
N PHE A 178 38.89 -14.09 -14.74
CA PHE A 178 37.63 -14.11 -14.03
C PHE A 178 36.44 -14.19 -15.01
N ASP A 179 35.65 -15.26 -14.91
CA ASP A 179 34.48 -15.47 -15.75
C ASP A 179 33.21 -14.93 -15.09
N VAL A 180 32.83 -13.69 -15.44
CA VAL A 180 31.60 -13.05 -14.93
C VAL A 180 30.33 -13.76 -15.41
N THR A 181 30.39 -14.58 -16.47
CA THR A 181 29.20 -15.26 -17.02
C THR A 181 28.67 -16.38 -16.12
N GLN A 182 29.43 -16.78 -15.10
CA GLN A 182 28.99 -17.72 -14.06
C GLN A 182 28.04 -17.07 -13.05
N TYR A 183 27.91 -15.75 -13.06
CA TYR A 183 27.04 -15.00 -12.19
C TYR A 183 25.76 -14.62 -12.93
N LYS A 184 24.64 -14.74 -12.24
CA LYS A 184 23.31 -14.38 -12.77
C LYS A 184 22.70 -13.36 -11.84
N ALA A 185 22.06 -12.34 -12.41
CA ALA A 185 21.24 -11.44 -11.63
C ALA A 185 19.77 -11.62 -11.97
N PHE A 186 18.93 -11.54 -10.95
CA PHE A 186 17.48 -11.58 -11.09
C PHE A 186 16.84 -10.53 -10.21
N ASP A 187 15.90 -9.80 -10.80
CA ASP A 187 15.02 -8.88 -10.12
C ASP A 187 13.56 -9.35 -10.23
N PRO A 188 12.73 -9.29 -9.17
CA PRO A 188 11.34 -9.73 -9.21
C PRO A 188 10.46 -9.01 -10.24
N VAL A 189 10.82 -7.80 -10.63
CA VAL A 189 10.07 -6.93 -11.54
C VAL A 189 10.64 -7.01 -12.95
N ASP A 190 11.97 -6.88 -13.07
CA ASP A 190 12.66 -6.80 -14.37
C ASP A 190 13.12 -8.16 -14.92
N GLY A 191 13.10 -9.21 -14.08
CA GLY A 191 13.54 -10.54 -14.46
C GLY A 191 15.07 -10.67 -14.50
N GLU A 192 15.59 -11.36 -15.53
CA GLU A 192 17.04 -11.56 -15.65
C GLU A 192 17.76 -10.26 -16.03
N LEU A 193 18.82 -9.94 -15.28
CA LEU A 193 19.61 -8.73 -15.46
C LEU A 193 21.09 -9.05 -15.74
N PRO A 194 21.81 -8.17 -16.46
CA PRO A 194 23.23 -8.34 -16.68
C PRO A 194 24.03 -8.11 -15.40
N VAL A 195 25.07 -8.92 -15.19
CA VAL A 195 26.09 -8.71 -14.15
C VAL A 195 27.30 -8.03 -14.77
N THR A 196 27.78 -6.96 -14.14
CA THR A 196 28.95 -6.19 -14.56
C THR A 196 30.04 -6.24 -13.50
N VAL A 197 31.32 -6.15 -13.91
CA VAL A 197 32.45 -6.03 -12.98
C VAL A 197 32.74 -4.54 -12.81
N LEU A 198 32.56 -4.01 -11.59
CA LEU A 198 32.85 -2.61 -11.28
C LEU A 198 34.35 -2.40 -11.00
N GLU A 199 34.92 -3.29 -10.19
CA GLU A 199 36.31 -3.23 -9.76
C GLU A 199 36.88 -4.64 -9.66
N GLY A 200 38.09 -4.81 -10.16
CA GLY A 200 38.87 -6.03 -10.08
C GLY A 200 40.30 -5.70 -10.46
N SER A 201 41.23 -5.78 -9.51
CA SER A 201 42.62 -5.46 -9.81
C SER A 201 43.20 -6.53 -10.74
N GLY A 202 43.52 -6.11 -11.96
CA GLY A 202 44.36 -6.87 -12.86
C GLY A 202 45.71 -7.17 -12.20
N ASN A 203 46.13 -8.42 -12.32
CA ASN A 203 47.44 -8.97 -11.95
C ASN A 203 47.72 -9.02 -10.43
N VAL A 204 47.05 -9.92 -9.72
CA VAL A 204 47.60 -10.45 -8.46
C VAL A 204 48.60 -11.54 -8.81
N VAL A 205 49.88 -11.17 -8.79
CA VAL A 205 50.99 -12.12 -8.88
C VAL A 205 51.10 -12.78 -7.51
N ASP A 206 50.48 -13.96 -7.38
CA ASP A 206 50.31 -14.78 -6.16
C ASP A 206 49.51 -14.14 -5.02
N GLY A 207 48.26 -14.58 -4.82
CA GLY A 207 47.42 -14.14 -3.71
C GLY A 207 45.92 -14.17 -4.00
N SER A 208 45.14 -13.46 -3.18
CA SER A 208 43.70 -13.27 -3.39
C SER A 208 43.35 -11.82 -3.68
N THR A 209 42.40 -11.58 -4.59
CA THR A 209 41.76 -10.28 -4.84
C THR A 209 40.26 -10.33 -4.52
N ILE A 210 39.64 -9.16 -4.44
CA ILE A 210 38.19 -9.01 -4.34
C ILE A 210 37.69 -8.41 -5.65
N MET A 211 36.82 -9.13 -6.35
CA MET A 211 36.07 -8.66 -7.50
C MET A 211 34.73 -8.11 -7.00
N LYS A 212 34.37 -6.90 -7.42
CA LYS A 212 33.05 -6.31 -7.14
C LYS A 212 32.17 -6.45 -8.38
N LEU A 213 31.11 -7.24 -8.23
CA LEU A 213 30.09 -7.42 -9.25
C LEU A 213 28.90 -6.51 -8.96
N SER A 214 28.28 -5.98 -9.99
CA SER A 214 27.09 -5.15 -9.88
C SER A 214 25.99 -5.56 -10.85
N ALA A 215 24.77 -5.55 -10.34
CA ALA A 215 23.54 -5.63 -11.11
C ALA A 215 22.68 -4.43 -10.74
N VAL A 216 22.07 -3.81 -11.75
CA VAL A 216 21.21 -2.63 -11.64
C VAL A 216 19.95 -2.93 -12.44
N ASP A 217 18.79 -2.68 -11.85
CA ASP A 217 17.49 -2.86 -12.49
C ASP A 217 17.08 -1.61 -13.31
N GLN A 218 15.89 -1.62 -13.91
CA GLN A 218 15.39 -0.48 -14.69
C GLN A 218 15.05 0.73 -13.81
N ASN A 219 14.78 0.49 -12.54
CA ASN A 219 14.42 1.48 -11.54
C ASN A 219 15.63 2.14 -10.86
N ASP A 220 16.86 1.70 -11.13
CA ASP A 220 18.14 2.04 -10.48
C ASP A 220 18.35 1.41 -9.09
N ASN A 221 17.65 0.32 -8.75
CA ASN A 221 18.01 -0.48 -7.60
C ASN A 221 19.27 -1.29 -7.93
N GLN A 222 20.27 -1.20 -7.05
CA GLN A 222 21.58 -1.78 -7.27
C GLN A 222 21.95 -2.77 -6.16
N THR A 223 22.50 -3.91 -6.58
CA THR A 223 23.23 -4.82 -5.70
C THR A 223 24.71 -4.85 -6.08
N ILE A 224 25.57 -4.79 -5.08
CA ILE A 224 27.02 -5.04 -5.21
C ILE A 224 27.34 -6.33 -4.48
N LYS A 225 27.95 -7.28 -5.19
CA LYS A 225 28.45 -8.54 -4.63
C LYS A 225 29.96 -8.56 -4.66
N GLU A 226 30.59 -8.82 -3.52
CA GLU A 226 32.03 -9.05 -3.42
C GLU A 226 32.33 -10.53 -3.61
N VAL A 227 33.28 -10.83 -4.49
CA VAL A 227 33.77 -12.18 -4.76
C VAL A 227 35.25 -12.25 -4.47
N LYS A 228 35.66 -13.15 -3.58
CA LYS A 228 37.07 -13.41 -3.32
C LYS A 228 37.63 -14.35 -4.38
N VAL A 229 38.64 -13.91 -5.11
CA VAL A 229 39.31 -14.70 -6.14
C VAL A 229 40.72 -15.03 -5.67
N THR A 230 41.06 -16.31 -5.57
CA THR A 230 42.40 -16.76 -5.20
C THR A 230 43.12 -17.36 -6.41
N PHE A 231 44.30 -16.83 -6.75
CA PHE A 231 45.12 -17.35 -7.83
C PHE A 231 46.09 -18.41 -7.29
N LYS A 232 46.07 -19.60 -7.88
CA LYS A 232 47.05 -20.65 -7.62
C LYS A 232 48.19 -20.54 -8.64
N ALA A 233 49.41 -20.71 -8.13
CA ALA A 233 50.63 -20.84 -8.91
C ALA A 233 50.63 -22.10 -9.79
#